data_AF-A0A6B0V2E5-F1
#
_entry.id   AF-A0A6B0V2E5-F1
#
_cell.length_a   1.000
_cell.length_b   1.000
_cell.length_c   1.000
_cell.angle_alpha   90.00
_cell.angle_beta   90.00
_cell.angle_gamma   90.00
#
_symmetry.space_group_name_H-M   'P 1'
#
loop_
_entity.id
_entity.type
_entity.pdbx_description
1 polymer ?
#
loop_
_entity_poly.entity_id
_entity_poly.type
_entity_poly.pdbx_seq_one_letter_code
_entity_poly.pdbx_strand_id
1 'polypeptide(L)'
;MKTLVGALVFFSFILFSSVKSNPGRTLKSRNGPEKKIITVAYLLDENDFDSKDANMGSDVEKWLQKVNKKAQEELKKAVGVSIELEITAINGTSEELSRRLKAWDNRGHVYGGWILGFVKAEFMNRTAKPNIACVLTKHTIYNDFESGMLAYSVHQSLCVSMVPMLLTYKAEEADESGKRLSELIQNGTRTDLKTALNGCNKGRRSPRKRPLHHSQ
;
A
#
# COMPACT_ATOMS: atom_id res chain seq x y z
N MET A 1 17.76 86.12 48.66
CA MET A 1 17.23 85.47 49.88
C MET A 1 16.55 84.17 49.47
N LYS A 2 16.92 83.04 50.09
CA LYS A 2 16.09 81.89 50.51
C LYS A 2 15.14 81.26 49.44
N THR A 3 15.45 80.11 48.83
CA THR A 3 15.07 78.72 49.24
C THR A 3 13.54 78.52 49.39
N LEU A 4 12.81 77.56 48.79
CA LEU A 4 12.94 76.09 48.79
C LEU A 4 11.87 75.44 47.85
N VAL A 5 12.27 74.33 47.21
CA VAL A 5 11.67 72.97 47.18
C VAL A 5 10.25 72.70 46.62
N GLY A 6 10.18 71.70 45.74
CA GLY A 6 9.06 70.79 45.57
C GLY A 6 9.30 69.76 44.47
N ALA A 7 9.68 68.53 44.84
CA ALA A 7 10.21 67.47 43.98
C ALA A 7 9.17 66.79 43.07
N LEU A 8 9.59 66.44 41.84
CA LEU A 8 8.81 65.67 40.87
C LEU A 8 9.48 64.29 40.70
N VAL A 9 8.88 63.25 41.26
CA VAL A 9 9.37 61.87 41.18
C VAL A 9 8.72 61.20 39.97
N PHE A 10 9.48 61.01 38.90
CA PHE A 10 9.07 60.16 37.77
C PHE A 10 9.30 58.70 38.13
N PHE A 11 8.22 57.94 38.30
CA PHE A 11 8.28 56.48 38.38
C PHE A 11 8.02 55.90 36.98
N SER A 12 9.08 55.51 36.28
CA SER A 12 8.98 54.71 35.06
C SER A 12 9.56 53.32 35.33
N PHE A 13 8.73 52.40 35.80
CA PHE A 13 9.05 50.97 35.76
C PHE A 13 8.85 50.46 34.33
N ILE A 14 9.91 50.46 33.53
CA ILE A 14 9.97 49.58 32.35
C ILE A 14 10.44 48.22 32.87
N LEU A 15 9.50 47.31 33.09
CA LEU A 15 9.78 45.89 33.29
C LEU A 15 10.32 45.31 31.98
N PHE A 16 11.65 45.29 31.82
CA PHE A 16 12.30 44.40 30.86
C PHE A 16 12.18 42.96 31.36
N SER A 17 11.06 42.31 31.01
CA SER A 17 10.92 40.87 31.12
C SER A 17 11.81 40.22 30.06
N SER A 18 13.09 40.03 30.40
CA SER A 18 14.00 39.17 29.65
C SER A 18 13.51 37.72 29.74
N VAL A 19 12.63 37.33 28.81
CA VAL A 19 12.36 35.91 28.55
C VAL A 19 13.65 35.31 28.02
N LYS A 20 14.33 34.56 28.89
CA LYS A 20 15.48 33.74 28.54
C LYS A 20 14.98 32.60 27.66
N SER A 21 14.95 32.83 26.36
CA SER A 21 14.68 31.79 25.35
C SER A 21 15.74 30.71 25.50
N ASN A 22 15.36 29.56 26.07
CA ASN A 22 16.24 28.42 26.25
C ASN A 22 16.51 27.77 24.88
N PRO A 23 17.70 27.90 24.28
CA PRO A 23 17.99 27.31 22.99
C PRO A 23 18.60 25.93 23.26
N GLY A 24 17.75 24.91 23.45
CA GLY A 24 18.31 23.62 23.86
C GLY A 24 17.33 22.54 24.27
N ARG A 25 16.16 22.47 23.65
CA ARG A 25 15.42 21.21 23.56
C ARG A 25 15.06 21.00 22.11
N THR A 26 15.97 20.40 21.36
CA THR A 26 15.56 19.63 20.18
C THR A 26 14.48 18.67 20.68
N LEU A 27 13.23 18.89 20.25
CA LEU A 27 12.23 17.85 20.33
C LEU A 27 12.85 16.64 19.66
N LYS A 28 13.26 15.64 20.45
CA LYS A 28 13.43 14.30 19.93
C LYS A 28 12.08 13.96 19.35
N SER A 29 12.00 14.03 18.03
CA SER A 29 10.88 13.54 17.25
C SER A 29 10.55 12.18 17.82
N ARG A 30 9.40 12.09 18.49
CA ARG A 30 8.83 10.87 19.03
C ARG A 30 8.24 10.05 17.87
N ASN A 31 8.94 10.00 16.75
CA ASN A 31 8.53 9.21 15.61
C ASN A 31 9.01 7.80 15.90
N GLY A 32 8.08 6.96 16.37
CA GLY A 32 8.22 5.53 16.17
C GLY A 32 8.51 5.24 14.68
N PRO A 33 9.05 4.05 14.37
CA PRO A 33 9.39 3.71 12.99
C PRO A 33 8.19 3.98 12.07
N GLU A 34 8.40 4.78 11.03
CA GLU A 34 7.38 5.15 10.06
C GLU A 34 6.75 3.88 9.49
N LYS A 35 5.45 3.68 9.73
CA LYS A 35 4.69 2.55 9.19
C LYS A 35 4.72 2.63 7.66
N LYS A 36 5.20 1.58 6.98
CA LYS A 36 5.21 1.53 5.52
C LYS A 36 3.92 0.91 5.03
N ILE A 37 3.25 1.53 4.06
CA ILE A 37 1.95 1.08 3.55
C ILE A 37 2.13 0.61 2.11
N ILE A 38 1.62 -0.59 1.81
CA ILE A 38 1.47 -1.14 0.46
C ILE A 38 -0.02 -1.33 0.24
N THR A 39 -0.58 -0.67 -0.77
CA THR A 39 -2.00 -0.83 -1.11
C THR A 39 -2.21 -1.99 -2.06
N VAL A 40 -3.23 -2.78 -1.78
CA VAL A 40 -3.64 -3.94 -2.57
C VAL A 40 -5.09 -3.73 -3.02
N ALA A 41 -5.37 -3.99 -4.29
CA ALA A 41 -6.74 -4.12 -4.78
C ALA A 41 -6.95 -5.56 -5.24
N TYR A 42 -8.07 -6.16 -4.83
CA TYR A 42 -8.47 -7.50 -5.21
C TYR A 42 -9.57 -7.48 -6.28
N LEU A 43 -9.41 -8.33 -7.29
CA LEU A 43 -10.44 -8.64 -8.28
C LEU A 43 -10.84 -10.10 -8.13
N LEU A 44 -12.11 -10.37 -7.86
CA LEU A 44 -12.66 -11.72 -7.77
C LEU A 44 -13.02 -12.19 -9.18
N ASP A 45 -12.53 -13.36 -9.56
CA ASP A 45 -12.85 -14.02 -10.82
C ASP A 45 -14.36 -14.33 -10.91
N GLU A 46 -15.10 -13.52 -11.67
CA GLU A 46 -16.57 -13.64 -11.77
C GLU A 46 -17.04 -14.91 -12.49
N ASN A 47 -16.13 -15.77 -12.97
CA ASN A 47 -16.51 -17.10 -13.43
C ASN A 47 -16.95 -18.01 -12.27
N ASP A 48 -16.46 -17.77 -11.06
CA ASP A 48 -16.61 -18.66 -9.90
C ASP A 48 -17.02 -17.95 -8.60
N PHE A 49 -16.87 -16.63 -8.53
CA PHE A 49 -17.29 -15.82 -7.40
C PHE A 49 -18.59 -15.09 -7.70
N ASP A 50 -19.48 -15.06 -6.72
CA ASP A 50 -20.71 -14.27 -6.77
C ASP A 50 -20.38 -12.80 -6.42
N SER A 51 -21.19 -11.86 -6.91
CA SER A 51 -21.04 -10.43 -6.55
C SER A 51 -21.08 -10.19 -5.03
N LYS A 52 -21.83 -11.00 -4.28
CA LYS A 52 -21.90 -10.94 -2.82
C LYS A 52 -20.58 -11.30 -2.12
N ASP A 53 -19.70 -12.04 -2.78
CA ASP A 53 -18.40 -12.44 -2.23
C ASP A 53 -17.46 -11.24 -2.10
N ALA A 54 -17.68 -10.17 -2.89
CA ALA A 54 -16.95 -8.91 -2.77
C ALA A 54 -17.45 -8.01 -1.63
N ASN A 55 -18.57 -8.34 -0.97
CA ASN A 55 -19.15 -7.51 0.07
C ASN A 55 -18.34 -7.54 1.38
N MET A 56 -18.46 -6.46 2.13
CA MET A 56 -17.94 -6.40 3.49
C MET A 56 -18.62 -7.46 4.38
N GLY A 57 -17.81 -8.18 5.17
CA GLY A 57 -18.21 -9.29 6.02
C GLY A 57 -18.31 -10.65 5.31
N SER A 58 -18.04 -10.73 4.00
CA SER A 58 -18.04 -12.00 3.28
C SER A 58 -16.92 -12.92 3.77
N ASP A 59 -17.07 -14.23 3.53
CA ASP A 59 -16.02 -15.18 3.89
C ASP A 59 -14.76 -15.00 3.03
N VAL A 60 -14.90 -14.46 1.82
CA VAL A 60 -13.78 -14.07 0.97
C VAL A 60 -13.04 -12.86 1.55
N GLU A 61 -13.73 -11.82 2.02
CA GLU A 61 -13.07 -10.69 2.68
C GLU A 61 -12.31 -11.15 3.94
N LYS A 62 -12.95 -11.95 4.81
CA LYS A 62 -12.30 -12.48 6.01
C LYS A 62 -11.06 -13.31 5.67
N TRP A 63 -11.14 -14.12 4.61
CA TRP A 63 -10.00 -14.89 4.13
C TRP A 63 -8.87 -13.98 3.64
N LEU A 64 -9.16 -12.96 2.83
CA LEU A 64 -8.18 -11.98 2.36
C LEU A 64 -7.54 -11.19 3.52
N GLN A 65 -8.32 -10.83 4.54
CA GLN A 65 -7.80 -10.20 5.76
C GLN A 65 -6.80 -11.12 6.48
N LYS A 66 -7.10 -12.42 6.58
CA LYS A 66 -6.19 -13.42 7.16
C LYS A 66 -4.91 -13.59 6.33
N VAL A 67 -5.04 -13.70 5.01
CA VAL A 67 -3.90 -13.75 4.06
C VAL A 67 -3.01 -12.53 4.22
N ASN A 68 -3.58 -11.31 4.19
CA ASN A 68 -2.83 -10.07 4.35
C ASN A 68 -2.15 -9.99 5.72
N LYS A 69 -2.85 -10.34 6.80
CA LYS A 69 -2.27 -10.35 8.14
C LYS A 69 -1.06 -11.28 8.21
N LYS A 70 -1.19 -12.49 7.67
CA LYS A 70 -0.08 -13.46 7.65
C LYS A 70 1.08 -12.96 6.79
N ALA A 71 0.80 -12.38 5.62
CA ALA A 71 1.83 -11.79 4.78
C ALA A 71 2.59 -10.67 5.51
N GLN A 72 1.89 -9.78 6.23
CA GLN A 72 2.52 -8.73 7.05
C GLN A 72 3.43 -9.29 8.14
N GLU A 73 3.03 -10.38 8.80
CA GLU A 73 3.84 -11.04 9.83
C GLU A 73 5.15 -11.59 9.23
N GLU A 74 5.07 -12.28 8.08
CA GLU A 74 6.26 -12.82 7.41
C GLU A 74 7.16 -11.71 6.86
N LEU A 75 6.57 -10.66 6.27
CA LEU A 75 7.34 -9.48 5.82
C LEU A 75 8.08 -8.82 6.98
N LYS A 76 7.41 -8.63 8.12
CA LYS A 76 8.04 -8.04 9.32
C LYS A 76 9.23 -8.88 9.80
N LYS A 77 9.12 -10.21 9.78
CA LYS A 77 10.23 -11.11 10.11
C LYS A 77 11.40 -10.96 9.13
N ALA A 78 11.09 -10.89 7.82
CA ALA A 78 12.11 -10.83 6.78
C ALA A 78 12.91 -9.52 6.75
N VAL A 79 12.23 -8.36 6.93
CA VAL A 79 12.88 -7.04 6.75
C VAL A 79 13.00 -6.19 8.02
N GLY A 80 12.43 -6.65 9.13
CA GLY A 80 12.52 -5.97 10.44
C GLY A 80 11.78 -4.62 10.51
N VAL A 81 10.95 -4.29 9.52
CA VAL A 81 10.14 -3.06 9.48
C VAL A 81 8.65 -3.41 9.47
N SER A 82 7.84 -2.54 10.08
CA SER A 82 6.38 -2.71 10.10
C SER A 82 5.80 -2.29 8.75
N ILE A 83 5.24 -3.26 8.03
CA ILE A 83 4.53 -3.06 6.76
C ILE A 83 3.04 -3.32 6.97
N GLU A 84 2.20 -2.44 6.45
CA GLU A 84 0.76 -2.59 6.34
C GLU A 84 0.37 -2.92 4.91
N LEU A 85 -0.42 -3.96 4.73
CA LEU A 85 -1.07 -4.33 3.48
C LEU A 85 -2.52 -3.84 3.54
N GLU A 86 -2.73 -2.64 3.04
CA GLU A 86 -4.03 -1.97 3.04
C GLU A 86 -4.86 -2.45 1.85
N ILE A 87 -6.00 -3.10 2.13
CA ILE A 87 -6.97 -3.47 1.09
C ILE A 87 -7.73 -2.20 0.69
N THR A 88 -7.60 -1.79 -0.57
CA THR A 88 -8.23 -0.58 -1.11
C THR A 88 -9.52 -0.85 -1.86
N ALA A 89 -9.70 -2.06 -2.37
CA ALA A 89 -10.91 -2.50 -3.05
C ALA A 89 -10.95 -4.03 -3.11
N ILE A 90 -12.17 -4.58 -3.09
CA ILE A 90 -12.49 -5.96 -3.47
C ILE A 90 -13.67 -5.84 -4.42
N ASN A 91 -13.44 -6.12 -5.70
CA ASN A 91 -14.46 -6.00 -6.75
C ASN A 91 -14.47 -7.29 -7.59
N GLY A 92 -15.50 -7.49 -8.42
CA GLY A 92 -15.42 -8.47 -9.50
C GLY A 92 -14.45 -8.04 -10.61
N THR A 93 -13.92 -9.01 -11.36
CA THR A 93 -13.21 -8.78 -12.62
C THR A 93 -14.12 -8.16 -13.67
N SER A 94 -13.57 -7.37 -14.60
CA SER A 94 -14.35 -6.93 -15.76
C SER A 94 -14.80 -8.11 -16.63
N GLU A 95 -15.88 -7.96 -17.39
CA GLU A 95 -16.35 -9.00 -18.34
C GLU A 95 -15.22 -9.50 -19.26
N GLU A 96 -14.38 -8.59 -19.76
CA GLU A 96 -13.26 -8.93 -20.63
C GLU A 96 -12.18 -9.73 -19.89
N LEU A 97 -11.86 -9.39 -18.63
CA LEU A 97 -10.90 -10.16 -17.84
C LEU A 97 -11.47 -11.52 -17.45
N SER A 98 -12.75 -11.59 -17.07
CA SER A 98 -13.47 -12.85 -16.80
C SER A 98 -13.45 -13.77 -18.04
N ARG A 99 -13.74 -13.22 -19.23
CA ARG A 99 -13.69 -13.97 -20.50
C ARG A 99 -12.29 -14.51 -20.78
N ARG A 100 -11.25 -13.73 -20.47
CA ARG A 100 -9.86 -14.16 -20.66
C ARG A 100 -9.46 -15.23 -19.64
N LEU A 101 -9.82 -15.08 -18.36
CA LEU A 101 -9.62 -16.12 -17.35
C LEU A 101 -10.21 -17.44 -17.81
N LYS A 102 -11.46 -17.41 -18.30
CA LYS A 102 -12.17 -18.59 -18.83
C LYS A 102 -11.54 -19.17 -20.10
N ALA A 103 -11.08 -18.33 -21.02
CA ALA A 103 -10.45 -18.80 -22.26
C ALA A 103 -9.11 -19.51 -22.03
N TRP A 104 -8.45 -19.20 -20.91
CA TRP A 104 -7.20 -19.82 -20.48
C TRP A 104 -7.40 -20.81 -19.34
N ASP A 105 -8.66 -21.16 -19.06
CA ASP A 105 -9.00 -22.30 -18.22
C ASP A 105 -8.83 -23.58 -19.03
N ASN A 106 -7.87 -24.42 -18.61
CA ASN A 106 -7.71 -25.77 -19.12
C ASN A 106 -7.99 -26.77 -17.99
N ARG A 107 -9.22 -27.29 -17.94
CA ARG A 107 -9.66 -28.28 -16.94
C ARG A 107 -9.42 -27.79 -15.49
N GLY A 108 -9.82 -26.56 -15.18
CA GLY A 108 -9.70 -25.94 -13.86
C GLY A 108 -8.31 -25.34 -13.58
N HIS A 109 -7.53 -25.03 -14.61
CA HIS A 109 -6.17 -24.50 -14.49
C HIS A 109 -6.03 -23.20 -15.28
N VAL A 110 -5.48 -22.15 -14.65
CA VAL A 110 -5.23 -20.85 -15.27
C VAL A 110 -3.74 -20.61 -15.44
N TYR A 111 -3.32 -20.32 -16.68
CA TYR A 111 -1.91 -20.02 -16.98
C TYR A 111 -1.50 -18.64 -16.48
N GLY A 112 -0.64 -18.61 -15.47
CA GLY A 112 -0.30 -17.38 -14.74
C GLY A 112 0.42 -16.33 -15.59
N GLY A 113 1.35 -16.74 -16.47
CA GLY A 113 2.20 -15.81 -17.22
C GLY A 113 1.41 -14.84 -18.10
N TRP A 114 0.41 -15.37 -18.81
CA TRP A 114 -0.38 -14.60 -19.77
C TRP A 114 -1.41 -13.69 -19.10
N ILE A 115 -2.06 -14.19 -18.03
CA ILE A 115 -3.17 -13.46 -17.40
C ILE A 115 -2.72 -12.16 -16.71
N LEU A 116 -1.50 -12.13 -16.15
CA LEU A 116 -0.93 -10.95 -15.49
C LEU A 116 -0.91 -9.71 -16.40
N GLY A 117 -0.73 -9.89 -17.72
CA GLY A 117 -0.80 -8.81 -18.69
C GLY A 117 -2.17 -8.15 -18.75
N PHE A 118 -3.24 -8.94 -18.66
CA PHE A 118 -4.62 -8.41 -18.65
C PHE A 118 -5.01 -7.80 -17.31
N VAL A 119 -4.55 -8.39 -16.20
CA VAL A 119 -4.70 -7.77 -14.88
C VAL A 119 -4.07 -6.38 -14.91
N LYS A 120 -2.87 -6.25 -15.47
CA LYS A 120 -2.22 -4.93 -15.62
C LYS A 120 -3.06 -3.97 -16.46
N ALA A 121 -3.56 -4.42 -17.61
CA ALA A 121 -4.38 -3.62 -18.51
C ALA A 121 -5.66 -3.09 -17.85
N GLU A 122 -6.32 -3.91 -17.02
CA GLU A 122 -7.56 -3.54 -16.33
C GLU A 122 -7.38 -2.34 -15.38
N PHE A 123 -6.18 -2.16 -14.84
CA PHE A 123 -5.85 -1.06 -13.94
C PHE A 123 -5.18 0.14 -14.63
N MET A 124 -4.84 0.07 -15.93
CA MET A 124 -4.16 1.18 -16.62
C MET A 124 -5.00 2.45 -16.65
N ASN A 125 -6.32 2.30 -16.80
CA ASN A 125 -7.27 3.42 -16.94
C ASN A 125 -8.02 3.75 -15.65
N ARG A 126 -7.78 3.02 -14.55
CA ARG A 126 -8.42 3.28 -13.26
C ARG A 126 -7.76 4.47 -12.58
N THR A 127 -8.59 5.34 -11.97
CA THR A 127 -8.11 6.48 -11.17
C THR A 127 -7.33 6.00 -9.94
N ALA A 128 -7.82 4.93 -9.30
CA ALA A 128 -7.12 4.28 -8.21
C ALA A 128 -5.96 3.43 -8.75
N LYS A 129 -4.75 3.68 -8.24
CA LYS A 129 -3.52 2.97 -8.61
C LYS A 129 -2.93 2.30 -7.38
N PRO A 130 -3.35 1.07 -7.06
CA PRO A 130 -2.79 0.34 -5.93
C PRO A 130 -1.32 -0.01 -6.22
N ASN A 131 -0.54 -0.29 -5.18
CA ASN A 131 0.81 -0.83 -5.37
C ASN A 131 0.75 -2.24 -5.96
N ILE A 132 -0.27 -3.02 -5.60
CA ILE A 132 -0.52 -4.38 -6.07
C ILE A 132 -1.96 -4.49 -6.57
N ALA A 133 -2.15 -5.05 -7.76
CA ALA A 133 -3.46 -5.53 -8.22
C ALA A 133 -3.45 -7.05 -8.24
N CYS A 134 -4.38 -7.68 -7.53
CA CYS A 134 -4.38 -9.13 -7.38
C CYS A 134 -5.71 -9.71 -7.86
N VAL A 135 -5.67 -10.66 -8.79
CA VAL A 135 -6.85 -11.47 -9.11
C VAL A 135 -6.91 -12.64 -8.15
N LEU A 136 -8.09 -12.91 -7.59
CA LEU A 136 -8.40 -14.08 -6.80
C LEU A 136 -9.25 -15.03 -7.65
N THR A 137 -8.80 -16.26 -7.82
CA THR A 137 -9.49 -17.31 -8.60
C THR A 137 -9.65 -18.58 -7.78
N LYS A 138 -10.67 -19.40 -8.06
CA LYS A 138 -10.80 -20.75 -7.48
C LYS A 138 -10.04 -21.80 -8.30
N HIS A 139 -9.57 -21.44 -9.50
CA HIS A 139 -8.80 -22.30 -10.37
C HIS A 139 -7.35 -22.48 -9.90
N THR A 140 -6.76 -23.61 -10.29
CA THR A 140 -5.36 -23.90 -10.02
C THR A 140 -4.47 -23.02 -10.90
N ILE A 141 -3.60 -22.22 -10.30
CA ILE A 141 -2.62 -21.46 -11.08
C ILE A 141 -1.47 -22.39 -11.48
N TYR A 142 -1.05 -22.30 -12.74
CA TYR A 142 0.13 -23.00 -13.25
C TYR A 142 1.00 -22.10 -14.14
N ASN A 143 2.25 -22.49 -14.34
CA ASN A 143 3.19 -21.92 -15.29
C ASN A 143 3.91 -23.06 -16.03
N ASP A 144 4.99 -22.75 -16.77
CA ASP A 144 5.70 -23.75 -17.57
C ASP A 144 6.43 -24.82 -16.73
N PHE A 145 6.61 -24.58 -15.43
CA PHE A 145 7.44 -25.39 -14.53
C PHE A 145 6.67 -25.98 -13.33
N GLU A 146 5.59 -25.32 -12.88
CA GLU A 146 4.88 -25.65 -11.65
C GLU A 146 3.36 -25.50 -11.83
N SER A 147 2.60 -26.35 -11.15
CA SER A 147 1.13 -26.27 -11.02
C SER A 147 0.75 -26.37 -9.54
N GLY A 148 -0.47 -25.98 -9.18
CA GLY A 148 -0.92 -25.98 -7.79
C GLY A 148 -0.50 -24.75 -6.99
N MET A 149 -0.04 -23.70 -7.67
CA MET A 149 0.48 -22.50 -7.01
C MET A 149 -0.63 -21.73 -6.29
N LEU A 150 -0.37 -21.33 -5.04
CA LEU A 150 -1.28 -20.47 -4.27
C LEU A 150 -1.18 -19.00 -4.61
N ALA A 151 -0.03 -18.58 -5.15
CA ALA A 151 0.22 -17.21 -5.56
C ALA A 151 1.17 -17.20 -6.76
N TYR A 152 0.98 -16.25 -7.67
CA TYR A 152 1.88 -16.09 -8.81
C TYR A 152 2.07 -14.63 -9.22
N SER A 153 3.32 -14.25 -9.47
CA SER A 153 3.71 -13.03 -10.16
C SER A 153 5.13 -13.14 -10.67
N VAL A 154 5.45 -12.43 -11.76
CA VAL A 154 6.81 -12.31 -12.32
C VAL A 154 7.31 -10.87 -12.35
N HIS A 155 6.50 -9.91 -11.90
CA HIS A 155 6.79 -8.49 -12.05
C HIS A 155 7.56 -7.94 -10.85
N GLN A 156 8.71 -7.30 -11.11
CA GLN A 156 9.61 -6.76 -10.10
C GLN A 156 9.56 -5.22 -10.01
N SER A 157 8.36 -4.64 -10.15
CA SER A 157 8.16 -3.20 -10.26
C SER A 157 7.49 -2.55 -9.05
N LEU A 158 7.38 -3.24 -7.91
CA LEU A 158 6.73 -2.75 -6.71
C LEU A 158 7.36 -1.42 -6.27
N CYS A 159 6.51 -0.49 -5.82
CA CYS A 159 6.87 0.91 -5.50
C CYS A 159 7.37 1.78 -6.68
N VAL A 160 7.55 1.23 -7.88
CA VAL A 160 7.84 1.98 -9.12
C VAL A 160 6.57 2.09 -9.98
N SER A 161 5.84 0.97 -10.11
CA SER A 161 4.53 0.89 -10.75
C SER A 161 3.71 -0.24 -10.12
N MET A 162 2.42 -0.33 -10.45
CA MET A 162 1.57 -1.39 -9.96
C MET A 162 2.08 -2.78 -10.41
N VAL A 163 2.06 -3.74 -9.48
CA VAL A 163 2.44 -5.14 -9.73
C VAL A 163 1.19 -6.01 -9.82
N PRO A 164 0.90 -6.65 -10.96
CA PRO A 164 -0.18 -7.62 -11.04
C PRO A 164 0.26 -8.92 -10.35
N MET A 165 -0.67 -9.54 -9.63
CA MET A 165 -0.49 -10.81 -8.94
C MET A 165 -1.75 -11.67 -9.12
N LEU A 166 -1.60 -12.96 -8.88
CA LEU A 166 -2.69 -13.93 -8.78
C LEU A 166 -2.64 -14.60 -7.42
N LEU A 167 -3.81 -14.94 -6.88
CA LEU A 167 -3.98 -15.82 -5.74
C LEU A 167 -5.02 -16.89 -6.06
N THR A 168 -4.75 -18.13 -5.64
CA THR A 168 -5.77 -19.18 -5.61
C THR A 168 -6.48 -19.13 -4.26
N TYR A 169 -7.79 -18.99 -4.31
CA TYR A 169 -8.65 -19.05 -3.13
C TYR A 169 -8.81 -20.49 -2.65
N LYS A 170 -8.37 -20.75 -1.43
CA LYS A 170 -8.62 -21.99 -0.72
C LYS A 170 -8.94 -21.67 0.72
N ALA A 171 -10.18 -21.90 1.13
CA ALA A 171 -10.70 -21.46 2.42
C ALA A 171 -9.79 -21.82 3.62
N GLU A 172 -9.23 -23.03 3.60
CA GLU A 172 -8.39 -23.55 4.70
C GLU A 172 -6.91 -23.17 4.60
N GLU A 173 -6.44 -22.65 3.47
CA GLU A 173 -5.00 -22.40 3.22
C GLU A 173 -4.61 -20.92 3.34
N ALA A 174 -5.43 -20.10 4.02
CA ALA A 174 -5.19 -18.65 4.16
C ALA A 174 -3.78 -18.30 4.67
N ASP A 175 -3.26 -19.08 5.62
CA ASP A 175 -1.92 -18.83 6.19
C ASP A 175 -0.81 -19.14 5.18
N GLU A 176 -0.95 -20.21 4.41
CA GLU A 176 0.03 -20.59 3.38
C GLU A 176 -0.02 -19.60 2.22
N SER A 177 -1.21 -19.22 1.76
CA SER A 177 -1.39 -18.14 0.78
C SER A 177 -0.78 -16.82 1.27
N GLY A 178 -0.89 -16.51 2.56
CA GLY A 178 -0.25 -15.33 3.15
C GLY A 178 1.28 -15.38 3.12
N LYS A 179 1.90 -16.55 3.38
CA LYS A 179 3.36 -16.71 3.21
C LYS A 179 3.77 -16.51 1.75
N ARG A 180 3.04 -17.13 0.81
CA ARG A 180 3.33 -16.97 -0.63
C ARG A 180 3.16 -15.54 -1.11
N LEU A 181 2.13 -14.83 -0.64
CA LEU A 181 1.97 -13.40 -0.92
C LEU A 181 3.16 -12.58 -0.39
N SER A 182 3.66 -12.88 0.81
CA SER A 182 4.88 -12.23 1.34
C SER A 182 6.11 -12.47 0.45
N GLU A 183 6.30 -13.70 -0.03
CA GLU A 183 7.38 -14.05 -0.96
C GLU A 183 7.27 -13.24 -2.27
N LEU A 184 6.07 -13.14 -2.85
CA LEU A 184 5.84 -12.34 -4.05
C LEU A 184 6.10 -10.85 -3.82
N ILE A 185 5.74 -10.31 -2.66
CA ILE A 185 6.01 -8.90 -2.33
C ILE A 185 7.51 -8.64 -2.20
N GLN A 186 8.25 -9.55 -1.58
CA GLN A 186 9.71 -9.46 -1.47
C GLN A 186 10.38 -9.57 -2.84
N ASN A 187 9.95 -10.51 -3.67
CA ASN A 187 10.46 -10.70 -5.03
C ASN A 187 9.94 -9.65 -6.02
N GLY A 188 8.95 -8.85 -5.63
CA GLY A 188 8.32 -7.81 -6.42
C GLY A 188 9.20 -6.57 -6.61
N THR A 189 10.41 -6.53 -6.06
CA THR A 189 11.34 -5.41 -6.19
C THR A 189 12.68 -5.88 -6.78
N ARG A 190 13.33 -5.02 -7.59
CA ARG A 190 14.70 -5.27 -8.08
C ARG A 190 15.79 -5.00 -7.05
N THR A 191 15.47 -4.19 -6.04
CA THR A 191 16.35 -3.85 -4.92
C THR A 191 15.86 -4.53 -3.66
N ASP A 192 16.57 -4.39 -2.54
CA ASP A 192 16.04 -4.82 -1.25
C ASP A 192 14.70 -4.13 -0.95
N LEU A 193 13.75 -4.90 -0.41
CA LEU A 193 12.39 -4.43 -0.15
C LEU A 193 12.39 -3.21 0.79
N LYS A 194 13.26 -3.19 1.80
CA LYS A 194 13.35 -2.09 2.77
C LYS A 194 13.66 -0.76 2.10
N THR A 195 14.59 -0.74 1.14
CA THR A 195 14.90 0.43 0.32
C THR A 195 13.75 0.78 -0.61
N ALA A 196 13.16 -0.22 -1.28
CA ALA A 196 12.06 0.00 -2.23
C ALA A 196 10.83 0.66 -1.57
N LEU A 197 10.51 0.30 -0.32
CA LEU A 197 9.38 0.87 0.44
C LEU A 197 9.46 2.40 0.61
N ASN A 198 10.65 3.00 0.52
CA ASN A 198 10.79 4.45 0.52
C ASN A 198 10.22 5.11 -0.75
N GLY A 199 10.07 4.35 -1.84
CA GLY A 199 9.43 4.76 -3.08
C GLY A 199 7.91 4.67 -3.05
N CYS A 200 7.34 3.71 -2.31
CA CYS A 200 5.90 3.45 -2.28
C CYS A 200 5.09 4.67 -1.81
N ASN A 201 5.66 5.49 -0.92
CA ASN A 201 5.01 6.69 -0.38
C ASN A 201 5.25 7.97 -1.21
N LYS A 202 6.20 7.97 -2.18
CA LYS A 202 6.57 9.20 -2.92
C LYS A 202 5.51 9.64 -3.93
N GLY A 203 4.75 8.70 -4.50
CA GLY A 203 3.69 8.99 -5.48
C GLY A 203 2.39 9.56 -4.89
N ARG A 204 2.23 9.58 -3.56
CA ARG A 204 1.03 10.11 -2.88
C ARG A 204 1.09 11.61 -2.57
N ARG A 205 2.21 12.28 -2.86
CA ARG A 205 2.29 13.74 -2.76
C ARG A 205 1.61 14.34 -4.00
N SER A 206 0.47 14.99 -3.78
CA SER A 206 -0.22 15.82 -4.77
C SER A 206 0.78 16.65 -5.58
N PRO A 207 0.59 16.83 -6.91
CA PRO A 207 1.38 17.78 -7.67
C PRO A 207 1.31 19.13 -6.96
N ARG A 208 2.45 19.59 -6.44
CA ARG A 208 2.58 20.96 -5.92
C ARG A 208 2.18 21.86 -7.08
N LYS A 209 1.02 22.52 -6.99
CA LYS A 209 0.54 23.47 -8.00
C LYS A 209 1.69 24.41 -8.30
N ARG A 210 2.30 24.30 -9.49
CA ARG A 210 3.25 25.31 -9.93
C ARG A 210 2.44 26.60 -10.07
N PRO A 211 2.87 27.71 -9.44
CA PRO A 211 2.26 29.00 -9.73
C PRO A 211 2.38 29.24 -11.23
N LEU A 212 1.24 29.43 -11.89
CA LEU A 212 1.22 29.97 -13.25
C LEU A 212 1.83 31.37 -13.16
N HIS A 213 3.06 31.51 -13.65
CA HIS A 213 3.59 32.82 -13.99
C HIS A 213 2.79 33.31 -15.19
N HIS A 214 1.87 34.24 -14.96
CA HIS A 214 1.38 35.10 -16.03
C HIS A 214 2.52 36.04 -16.40
N SER A 215 3.12 35.80 -17.56
CA SER A 215 3.90 36.79 -18.28
C SER A 215 2.92 37.80 -18.87
N GLN A 216 3.06 39.07 -18.47
CA GLN A 216 2.49 40.22 -19.17
C GLN A 216 3.28 40.49 -20.46
#